data_AF-A0A9W7XSV5-F1
#
_entry.id   AF-A0A9W7XSV5-F1
#
_cell.length_a   1.000
_cell.length_b   1.000
_cell.length_c   1.000
_cell.angle_alpha   90.00
_cell.angle_beta   90.00
_cell.angle_gamma   90.00
#
_symmetry.space_group_name_H-M   'P 1'
#
loop_
_entity.id
_entity.type
_entity.pdbx_description
1 polymer ?
#
loop_
_entity_poly.entity_id
_entity_poly.type
_entity_poly.pdbx_seq_one_letter_code
_entity_poly.pdbx_strand_id
1 'polypeptide(L)'
;MRRAGLRVLRRDAAPRVAPTFAAAAPRQTLQTGKLSPGAHSAHQVFASLAQERPVFPIRQPVCVLREPQEFYRELLRGIAQAEQRICLSSLYLGSQETELVAALDKALSRNTSLQVHVLLDCLRGTRADGAGASSATLLAPLVAAHGQERVRVSLYHTPALSG
;
A
#
# COMPACT_ATOMS: atom_id res chain seq x y z
N MET A 1 -16.96 39.18 20.67
CA MET A 1 -16.44 37.79 20.61
C MET A 1 -17.33 36.98 19.66
N ARG A 2 -16.85 36.70 18.43
CA ARG A 2 -17.62 36.00 17.39
C ARG A 2 -17.21 34.53 17.37
N ARG A 3 -18.17 33.63 17.64
CA ARG A 3 -17.99 32.17 17.50
C ARG A 3 -17.96 31.82 16.02
N ALA A 4 -16.82 31.32 15.52
CA ALA A 4 -16.71 30.78 14.18
C ALA A 4 -17.42 29.41 14.13
N GLY A 5 -18.46 29.31 13.30
CA GLY A 5 -19.21 28.08 13.08
C GLY A 5 -18.39 27.05 12.32
N LEU A 6 -18.25 25.86 12.89
CA LEU A 6 -17.65 24.69 12.25
C LEU A 6 -18.61 24.20 11.15
N ARG A 7 -18.28 24.46 9.88
CA ARG A 7 -19.09 24.03 8.73
C ARG A 7 -18.76 22.56 8.43
N VAL A 8 -19.66 21.66 8.82
CA VAL A 8 -19.60 20.24 8.42
C VAL A 8 -19.84 20.18 6.90
N LEU A 9 -18.77 19.95 6.14
CA LEU A 9 -18.86 19.68 4.70
C LEU A 9 -19.48 18.30 4.49
N ARG A 10 -20.77 18.28 4.12
CA ARG A 10 -21.42 17.10 3.54
C ARG A 10 -20.72 16.78 2.23
N ARG A 11 -20.19 15.56 2.09
CA ARG A 11 -19.70 15.04 0.80
C ARG A 11 -20.91 14.74 -0.08
N ASP A 12 -21.04 15.46 -1.19
CA ASP A 12 -21.91 15.06 -2.28
C ASP A 12 -21.45 13.69 -2.82
N ALA A 13 -22.40 12.77 -2.94
CA ALA A 13 -22.18 11.42 -3.44
C ALA A 13 -21.95 11.47 -4.96
N ALA A 14 -20.73 11.19 -5.40
CA ALA A 14 -20.45 10.96 -6.81
C ALA A 14 -21.21 9.71 -7.32
N PRO A 15 -21.69 9.70 -8.57
CA PRO A 15 -22.43 8.57 -9.12
C PRO A 15 -21.54 7.33 -9.21
N ARG A 16 -22.02 6.21 -8.67
CA ARG A 16 -21.37 4.88 -8.77
C ARG A 16 -21.42 4.40 -10.22
N VAL A 17 -20.29 4.45 -10.92
CA VAL A 17 -20.10 3.71 -12.17
C VAL A 17 -19.86 2.25 -11.80
N ALA A 18 -20.79 1.37 -12.17
CA ALA A 18 -20.61 -0.07 -12.00
C ALA A 18 -19.49 -0.56 -12.94
N PRO A 19 -18.56 -1.41 -12.48
CA PRO A 19 -17.59 -2.03 -13.38
C PRO A 19 -18.32 -3.00 -14.31
N THR A 20 -18.31 -2.72 -15.61
CA THR A 20 -18.69 -3.66 -16.65
C THR A 20 -17.62 -4.74 -16.73
N PHE A 21 -17.85 -5.89 -16.09
CA PHE A 21 -16.98 -7.06 -16.26
C PHE A 21 -17.21 -7.64 -17.66
N ALA A 22 -16.19 -7.57 -18.51
CA ALA A 22 -16.17 -8.27 -19.79
C ALA A 22 -16.28 -9.79 -19.55
N ALA A 23 -17.07 -10.46 -20.41
CA ALA A 23 -17.29 -11.89 -20.34
C ALA A 23 -15.97 -12.68 -20.33
N ALA A 24 -15.89 -13.67 -19.44
CA ALA A 24 -14.71 -14.51 -19.24
C ALA A 24 -14.30 -15.21 -20.55
N ALA A 25 -13.03 -15.04 -20.94
CA ALA A 25 -12.40 -15.77 -22.04
C ALA A 25 -12.41 -17.29 -21.77
N PRO A 26 -12.41 -18.15 -22.82
CA PRO A 26 -12.47 -19.59 -22.67
C PRO A 26 -11.35 -20.12 -21.78
N ARG A 27 -11.73 -21.00 -20.84
CA ARG A 27 -10.84 -21.67 -19.88
C ARG A 27 -9.74 -22.43 -20.62
N GLN A 28 -8.49 -22.03 -20.43
CA GLN A 28 -7.34 -22.85 -20.83
C GLN A 28 -7.08 -23.89 -19.74
N THR A 29 -7.13 -25.16 -20.13
CA THR A 29 -6.86 -26.30 -19.25
C THR A 29 -5.36 -26.36 -18.95
N LEU A 30 -4.94 -26.00 -17.73
CA LEU A 30 -3.57 -26.15 -17.25
C LEU A 30 -3.23 -27.66 -17.19
N GLN A 31 -2.21 -28.08 -17.93
CA GLN A 31 -1.68 -29.44 -17.85
C GLN A 31 -1.03 -29.66 -16.48
N THR A 32 -1.61 -30.53 -15.67
CA THR A 32 -1.04 -30.97 -14.39
C THR A 32 0.06 -32.00 -14.67
N GLY A 33 1.31 -31.65 -14.38
CA GLY A 33 2.40 -32.64 -14.32
C GLY A 33 2.07 -33.73 -13.30
N LYS A 34 2.44 -34.99 -13.61
CA LYS A 34 2.22 -36.15 -12.72
C LYS A 34 2.93 -35.93 -11.38
N LEU A 35 2.16 -35.88 -10.30
CA LEU A 35 2.63 -35.82 -8.91
C LEU A 35 2.56 -37.20 -8.27
N SER A 36 3.52 -37.49 -7.39
CA SER A 36 3.63 -38.71 -6.60
C SER A 36 2.38 -38.98 -5.74
N PRO A 37 2.00 -40.23 -5.51
CA PRO A 37 0.81 -40.57 -4.71
C PRO A 37 1.09 -40.25 -3.23
N GLY A 38 0.55 -39.12 -2.74
CA GLY A 38 0.66 -38.70 -1.34
C GLY A 38 0.88 -37.20 -1.13
N ALA A 39 1.23 -36.44 -2.18
CA ALA A 39 1.40 -34.99 -2.09
C ALA A 39 0.18 -34.28 -2.71
N HIS A 40 -0.68 -33.69 -1.88
CA HIS A 40 -1.68 -32.75 -2.38
C HIS A 40 -0.96 -31.54 -2.98
N SER A 41 -1.23 -31.21 -4.24
CA SER A 41 -0.72 -29.96 -4.80
C SER A 41 -1.39 -28.78 -4.08
N ALA A 42 -0.69 -27.66 -3.90
CA ALA A 42 -1.29 -26.45 -3.32
C ALA A 42 -2.59 -26.05 -4.04
N HIS A 43 -2.66 -26.30 -5.34
CA HIS A 43 -3.88 -26.09 -6.13
C HIS A 43 -5.05 -26.97 -5.66
N GLN A 44 -4.83 -28.23 -5.30
CA GLN A 44 -5.89 -29.11 -4.78
C GLN A 44 -6.36 -28.66 -3.40
N VAL A 45 -5.44 -28.20 -2.54
CA VAL A 45 -5.76 -27.71 -1.19
C VAL A 45 -6.65 -26.46 -1.26
N PHE A 46 -6.39 -25.56 -2.20
CA PHE A 46 -7.13 -24.30 -2.32
C PHE A 46 -8.26 -24.33 -3.37
N ALA A 47 -8.55 -25.49 -3.96
CA ALA A 47 -9.55 -25.61 -5.04
C ALA A 47 -10.95 -25.20 -4.60
N SER A 48 -11.37 -25.57 -3.39
CA SER A 48 -12.67 -25.19 -2.83
C SER A 48 -12.78 -23.68 -2.61
N LEU A 49 -11.73 -23.04 -2.09
CA LEU A 49 -11.69 -21.59 -1.93
C LEU A 49 -11.75 -20.86 -3.27
N ALA A 50 -11.13 -21.41 -4.31
CA ALA A 50 -11.16 -20.85 -5.65
C ALA A 50 -12.54 -20.95 -6.33
N GLN A 51 -13.42 -21.85 -5.87
CA GLN A 51 -14.80 -21.95 -6.35
C GLN A 51 -15.72 -20.89 -5.72
N GLU A 52 -15.44 -20.48 -4.48
CA GLU A 52 -16.30 -19.57 -3.71
C GLU A 52 -15.80 -18.12 -3.69
N ARG A 53 -14.57 -17.86 -4.09
CA ARG A 53 -13.95 -16.52 -4.03
C ARG A 53 -13.46 -16.05 -5.40
N PRO A 54 -13.44 -14.73 -5.66
CA PRO A 54 -12.81 -14.19 -6.85
C PRO A 54 -11.34 -14.61 -6.93
N VAL A 55 -10.93 -15.12 -8.09
CA VAL A 55 -9.54 -15.51 -8.38
C VAL A 55 -9.01 -14.61 -9.49
N PHE A 56 -7.83 -14.03 -9.26
CA PHE A 56 -7.13 -13.20 -10.24
C PHE A 56 -5.95 -13.99 -10.82
N PRO A 57 -6.02 -14.42 -12.10
CA PRO A 57 -4.92 -15.14 -12.72
C PRO A 57 -3.73 -14.21 -12.94
N ILE A 58 -2.53 -14.70 -12.67
CA ILE A 58 -1.27 -14.00 -12.92
C ILE A 58 -0.54 -14.65 -14.10
N ARG A 59 0.09 -13.82 -14.95
CA ARG A 59 0.90 -14.30 -16.10
C ARG A 59 2.39 -14.41 -15.77
N GLN A 60 2.85 -13.64 -14.79
CA GLN A 60 4.25 -13.56 -14.39
C GLN A 60 4.46 -14.46 -13.17
N PRO A 61 5.63 -15.11 -13.06
CA PRO A 61 5.94 -15.94 -11.90
C PRO A 61 6.03 -15.09 -10.63
N VAL A 62 5.58 -15.64 -9.52
CA VAL A 62 5.76 -15.04 -8.19
C VAL A 62 7.22 -15.22 -7.78
N CYS A 63 7.91 -14.13 -7.47
CA CYS A 63 9.23 -14.16 -6.87
C CYS A 63 9.09 -14.04 -5.34
N VAL A 64 9.65 -14.98 -4.59
CA VAL A 64 9.66 -14.96 -3.12
C VAL A 64 10.99 -14.37 -2.66
N LEU A 65 10.92 -13.21 -2.01
CA LEU A 65 12.08 -12.58 -1.36
C LEU A 65 12.33 -13.27 -0.02
N ARG A 66 13.58 -13.64 0.25
CA ARG A 66 13.96 -14.46 1.41
C ARG A 66 14.65 -13.64 2.48
N GLU A 67 15.41 -12.63 2.07
CA GLU A 67 16.19 -11.81 2.99
C GLU A 67 15.60 -10.40 3.15
N PRO A 68 15.68 -9.79 4.34
CA PRO A 68 15.22 -8.42 4.56
C PRO A 68 15.85 -7.40 3.60
N GLN A 69 17.12 -7.58 3.23
CA GLN A 69 17.83 -6.68 2.31
C GLN A 69 17.33 -6.84 0.85
N GLU A 70 16.79 -8.00 0.48
CA GLU A 70 16.14 -8.18 -0.82
C GLU A 70 14.82 -7.42 -0.86
N PHE A 71 14.01 -7.55 0.20
CA PHE A 71 12.78 -6.78 0.34
C PHE A 71 13.03 -5.27 0.24
N TYR A 72 14.00 -4.76 0.99
CA TYR A 72 14.29 -3.33 0.99
C TYR A 72 14.75 -2.82 -0.38
N ARG A 73 15.65 -3.55 -1.06
CA ARG A 73 16.08 -3.20 -2.42
C ARG A 73 14.93 -3.20 -3.42
N GLU A 74 14.05 -4.20 -3.38
CA GLU A 74 12.88 -4.26 -4.26
C GLU A 74 11.87 -3.15 -3.96
N LEU A 75 11.69 -2.78 -2.69
CA LEU A 75 10.87 -1.63 -2.30
C LEU A 75 11.42 -0.32 -2.90
N LEU A 76 12.72 -0.06 -2.75
CA LEU A 76 13.36 1.13 -3.33
C LEU A 76 13.29 1.11 -4.86
N ARG A 77 13.47 -0.06 -5.49
CA ARG A 77 13.32 -0.22 -6.95
C ARG A 77 11.91 0.11 -7.40
N GLY A 78 10.89 -0.39 -6.71
CA GLY A 78 9.49 -0.10 -7.01
C GLY A 78 9.17 1.39 -6.89
N ILE A 79 9.66 2.06 -5.84
CA ILE A 79 9.54 3.53 -5.69
C ILE A 79 10.21 4.25 -6.86
N ALA A 80 11.42 3.84 -7.23
CA ALA A 80 12.18 4.46 -8.31
C ALA A 80 11.55 4.25 -9.69
N GLN A 81 10.69 3.26 -9.88
CA GLN A 81 10.03 2.95 -11.16
C GLN A 81 8.55 3.38 -11.21
N ALA A 82 7.97 3.84 -10.10
CA ALA A 82 6.56 4.20 -10.04
C ALA A 82 6.23 5.41 -10.93
N GLU A 83 5.14 5.29 -11.70
CA GLU A 83 4.70 6.31 -12.65
C GLU A 83 3.47 7.10 -12.21
N GLN A 84 2.53 6.46 -11.52
CA GLN A 84 1.22 7.06 -11.23
C GLN A 84 0.94 7.20 -9.73
N ARG A 85 1.13 6.10 -8.98
CA ARG A 85 0.84 6.07 -7.54
C ARG A 85 1.75 5.13 -6.79
N ILE A 86 2.18 5.56 -5.61
CA ILE A 86 2.78 4.72 -4.57
C ILE A 86 1.82 4.69 -3.39
N CYS A 87 1.43 3.50 -2.95
CA CYS A 87 0.66 3.28 -1.74
C CYS A 87 1.48 2.44 -0.76
N LEU A 88 1.81 3.01 0.40
CA LEU A 88 2.47 2.30 1.49
C LEU A 88 1.49 2.16 2.66
N SER A 89 1.40 0.95 3.21
CA SER A 89 0.64 0.68 4.42
C SER A 89 1.52 -0.10 5.37
N SER A 90 1.75 0.46 6.56
CA SER A 90 2.58 -0.15 7.60
C SER A 90 2.04 0.23 8.99
N LEU A 91 2.50 -0.44 10.04
CA LEU A 91 2.20 0.00 11.41
C LEU A 91 2.94 1.30 11.73
N TYR A 92 4.22 1.38 11.36
CA TYR A 92 5.07 2.55 11.51
C TYR A 92 6.26 2.47 10.55
N LEU A 93 6.99 3.57 10.41
CA LEU A 93 8.32 3.63 9.79
C LEU A 93 9.33 3.96 10.89
N GLY A 94 10.44 3.23 10.94
CA GLY A 94 11.52 3.53 11.90
C GLY A 94 12.04 4.94 11.69
N SER A 95 12.44 5.63 12.76
CA SER A 95 12.96 7.01 12.66
C SER A 95 14.24 7.12 11.81
N GLN A 96 14.93 5.98 11.58
CA GLN A 96 16.14 5.87 10.76
C GLN A 96 15.86 5.54 9.28
N GLU A 97 14.60 5.45 8.84
CA GLU A 97 14.23 5.15 7.45
C GLU A 97 14.41 6.34 6.50
N THR A 98 15.56 7.03 6.60
CA THR A 98 15.85 8.24 5.82
C THR A 98 16.08 7.94 4.35
N GLU A 99 16.63 6.77 4.01
CA GLU A 99 16.84 6.34 2.62
C GLU A 99 15.50 6.15 1.89
N LEU A 100 14.52 5.54 2.55
CA LEU A 100 13.17 5.39 2.02
C LEU A 100 12.53 6.75 1.71
N VAL A 101 12.63 7.71 2.62
CA VAL A 101 12.10 9.07 2.44
C VAL A 101 12.81 9.78 1.30
N ALA A 102 14.14 9.68 1.20
CA ALA A 102 14.91 10.26 0.11
C ALA A 102 14.54 9.65 -1.26
N ALA A 103 14.26 8.35 -1.31
CA ALA A 103 13.81 7.69 -2.53
C ALA A 103 12.42 8.20 -2.98
N LEU A 104 11.48 8.38 -2.03
CA LEU A 104 10.17 8.97 -2.30
C LEU A 104 10.30 10.41 -2.80
N ASP A 105 11.13 11.23 -2.15
CA ASP A 105 11.38 12.62 -2.51
C ASP A 105 11.92 12.74 -3.94
N LYS A 106 12.91 11.91 -4.27
CA LYS A 106 13.49 11.84 -5.62
C LYS A 106 12.47 11.41 -6.67
N ALA A 107 11.62 10.43 -6.36
CA ALA A 107 10.59 9.95 -7.28
C ALA A 107 9.52 11.04 -7.54
N LEU A 108 9.07 11.72 -6.48
CA LEU A 108 8.12 12.84 -6.55
C LEU A 108 8.70 14.04 -7.31
N SER A 109 9.98 14.35 -7.11
CA SER A 109 10.65 15.45 -7.81
C SER A 109 10.79 15.19 -9.31
N ARG A 110 11.07 13.94 -9.69
CA ARG A 110 11.23 13.54 -11.09
C ARG A 110 9.91 13.47 -11.85
N ASN A 111 8.81 13.16 -11.17
CA ASN A 111 7.50 12.95 -11.79
C ASN A 111 6.42 13.76 -11.07
N THR A 112 6.05 14.90 -11.65
CA THR A 112 5.04 15.81 -11.09
C THR A 112 3.64 15.23 -11.01
N SER A 113 3.33 14.18 -11.79
CA SER A 113 2.04 13.48 -11.75
C SER A 113 1.96 12.37 -10.69
N LEU A 114 3.10 11.96 -10.13
CA LEU A 114 3.15 10.89 -9.13
C LEU A 114 2.45 11.31 -7.84
N GLN A 115 1.59 10.42 -7.32
CA GLN A 115 0.94 10.55 -6.02
C GLN A 115 1.49 9.53 -5.02
N VAL A 116 1.72 9.94 -3.78
CA VAL A 116 2.20 9.09 -2.68
C VAL A 116 1.18 9.09 -1.55
N HIS A 117 0.65 7.92 -1.23
CA HIS A 117 -0.26 7.71 -0.11
C HIS A 117 0.41 6.80 0.92
N VAL A 118 0.53 7.27 2.15
CA VAL A 118 1.06 6.49 3.28
C VAL A 118 -0.02 6.34 4.33
N LEU A 119 -0.34 5.11 4.71
CA LEU A 119 -1.23 4.77 5.81
C LEU A 119 -0.43 4.14 6.94
N LEU A 120 -0.46 4.77 8.13
CA LEU A 120 0.19 4.27 9.34
C LEU A 120 -0.82 4.03 10.45
N ASP A 121 -0.47 3.22 11.45
CA ASP A 121 -1.18 3.21 12.73
C ASP A 121 -0.90 4.54 13.46
N CYS A 122 -1.94 5.13 14.05
CA CYS A 122 -1.83 6.44 14.70
C CYS A 122 -0.87 6.39 15.89
N LEU A 123 -1.10 5.47 16.83
CA LEU A 123 -0.35 5.42 18.09
C LEU A 123 1.11 5.03 17.88
N ARG A 124 1.39 4.12 16.94
CA ARG A 124 2.75 3.73 16.60
C ARG A 124 3.44 4.74 15.69
N GLY A 125 2.71 5.33 14.74
CA GLY A 125 3.25 6.30 13.79
C GLY A 125 3.62 7.64 14.43
N THR A 126 2.98 8.02 15.55
CA THR A 126 3.27 9.27 16.29
C THR A 126 4.10 9.06 17.55
N ARG A 127 4.53 7.83 17.85
CA ARG A 127 5.41 7.59 18.99
C ARG A 127 6.79 8.19 18.69
N ALA A 128 7.18 9.19 19.47
CA ALA A 128 8.49 9.80 19.40
C ALA A 128 9.55 8.89 20.04
N ASP A 129 10.73 8.85 19.44
CA ASP A 129 11.95 8.33 20.05
C ASP A 129 12.58 9.36 21.00
N GLY A 130 13.75 9.01 21.58
CA GLY A 130 14.44 9.87 22.54
C GLY A 130 14.91 11.23 21.97
N ALA A 131 14.93 11.39 20.65
CA ALA A 131 15.26 12.64 19.97
C ALA A 131 14.01 13.41 19.51
N GLY A 132 12.80 12.92 19.82
CA GLY A 132 11.55 13.52 19.37
C GLY A 132 11.12 13.10 17.96
N ALA A 133 11.81 12.16 17.32
CA ALA A 133 11.49 11.71 15.97
C ALA A 133 10.47 10.56 15.98
N SER A 134 9.53 10.58 15.05
CA SER A 134 8.51 9.55 14.83
C SER A 134 8.32 9.33 13.32
N SER A 135 7.53 8.33 12.93
CA SER A 135 7.19 8.15 11.52
C SER A 135 6.48 9.38 10.95
N ALA A 136 5.63 10.03 11.74
CA ALA A 136 4.91 11.24 11.34
C ALA A 136 5.88 12.41 11.09
N THR A 137 6.85 12.64 11.98
CA THR A 137 7.83 13.72 11.79
C THR A 137 8.81 13.40 10.66
N LEU A 138 9.13 12.12 10.45
CA LEU A 138 9.97 11.67 9.33
C LEU A 138 9.33 11.93 7.97
N LEU A 139 8.00 11.78 7.86
CA LEU A 139 7.26 12.01 6.61
C LEU A 139 6.81 13.47 6.41
N ALA A 140 6.77 14.29 7.46
CA ALA A 140 6.32 15.67 7.39
C ALA A 140 7.05 16.53 6.32
N PRO A 141 8.38 16.41 6.14
CA PRO A 141 9.09 17.15 5.09
C PRO A 141 8.61 16.84 3.66
N LEU A 142 8.22 15.59 3.36
CA LEU A 142 7.68 15.23 2.05
C LEU A 142 6.37 15.96 1.75
N VAL A 143 5.48 16.04 2.74
CA VAL A 143 4.20 16.75 2.62
C VAL A 143 4.45 18.26 2.44
N ALA A 144 5.41 18.83 3.17
CA ALA A 144 5.77 20.23 3.06
C ALA A 144 6.38 20.58 1.70
N ALA A 145 7.22 19.69 1.13
CA ALA A 145 7.90 19.93 -0.14
C ALA A 145 7.00 19.74 -1.37
N HIS A 146 6.09 18.75 -1.35
CA HIS A 146 5.32 18.34 -2.54
C HIS A 146 3.82 18.63 -2.46
N GLY A 147 3.32 19.14 -1.34
CA GLY A 147 1.91 19.46 -1.13
C GLY A 147 1.03 18.26 -0.76
N GLN A 148 -0.09 18.55 -0.10
CA GLN A 148 -1.05 17.53 0.37
C GLN A 148 -1.83 16.87 -0.76
N GLU A 149 -1.89 17.53 -1.93
CA GLU A 149 -2.51 17.02 -3.14
C GLU A 149 -1.71 15.89 -3.79
N ARG A 150 -0.39 15.84 -3.55
CA ARG A 150 0.50 14.80 -4.07
C ARG A 150 0.97 13.82 -3.00
N VAL A 151 1.13 14.27 -1.76
CA VAL A 151 1.60 13.44 -0.65
C VAL A 151 0.55 13.45 0.46
N ARG A 152 -0.07 12.28 0.67
CA ARG A 152 -1.07 12.09 1.70
C ARG A 152 -0.58 11.08 2.74
N VAL A 153 -0.37 11.57 3.97
CA VAL A 153 -0.13 10.72 5.13
C VAL A 153 -1.42 10.61 5.95
N SER A 154 -1.88 9.38 6.16
CA SER A 154 -3.09 9.08 6.93
C SER A 154 -2.73 8.22 8.13
N LEU A 155 -3.32 8.55 9.28
CA LEU A 155 -3.13 7.81 10.53
C LEU A 155 -4.43 7.10 10.89
N TYR A 156 -4.40 5.77 10.88
CA TYR A 156 -5.52 4.95 11.31
C TYR A 156 -5.52 4.85 12.84
N HIS A 157 -6.61 5.29 13.46
CA HIS A 157 -6.81 5.13 14.89
C HIS A 157 -7.61 3.85 15.14
N THR A 158 -6.96 2.83 15.70
CA THR A 158 -7.62 1.57 16.06
C THR A 158 -8.69 1.84 17.14
N PRO A 159 -10.00 1.59 16.89
CA PRO A 159 -11.06 2.01 17.82
C PRO A 159 -10.95 1.45 19.24
N ALA A 160 -10.40 0.25 19.38
CA ALA A 160 -10.22 -0.43 20.65
C ALA A 160 -8.99 0.02 21.45
N LEU A 161 -8.13 0.87 20.87
CA LEU A 161 -6.93 1.37 21.53
C LEU A 161 -7.12 2.85 21.85
N SER A 162 -6.95 3.19 23.11
CA SER A 162 -6.68 4.56 23.55
C SER A 162 -5.22 4.61 23.98
N GLY A 163 -4.47 5.58 23.46
CA GLY A 163 -3.06 5.80 23.78
C GLY A 163 -2.81 7.25 24.09
#